data_AF-A0A0E9MCU8-F1
#
_entry.id   AF-A0A0E9MCU8-F1
#
_cell.length_a   1.000
_cell.length_b   1.000
_cell.length_c   1.000
_cell.angle_alpha   90.00
_cell.angle_beta   90.00
_cell.angle_gamma   90.00
#
_symmetry.space_group_name_H-M   'P 1'
#
loop_
_entity.id
_entity.type
_entity.pdbx_description
1 polymer ?
#
loop_
_entity_poly.entity_id
_entity_poly.type
_entity_poly.pdbx_seq_one_letter_code
_entity_poly.pdbx_strand_id
1 'polypeptide(L)'
;MSLHKEISFETEICDTLAAQGWLYAEGDATQYDRARALFPADVITWVQDTQPKAWEALSKNHGASAEAVLLDRLRKSLDDRGTLDVLRHGVELLGLRQPLSLCQFKPALAMNAETVAKYQKNRLRVVRQVRYSLHNENAIDLVLFLNGLSIATVELKTDFTQSVEDAVDQYRFDRNPKPKGQGSAEPLLSFPKEALNKFLNL
;
A
#
# COMPACT_ATOMS: atom_id res chain seq x y z
N MET A 1 28.41 12.73 0.79
CA MET A 1 28.52 11.77 1.91
C MET A 1 27.17 11.41 2.53
N SER A 2 26.10 12.20 2.39
CA SER A 2 24.76 11.88 2.92
C SER A 2 24.00 10.84 2.08
N LEU A 3 23.98 10.97 0.74
CA LEU A 3 23.21 10.07 -0.15
C LEU A 3 23.60 8.59 -0.01
N HIS A 4 24.90 8.27 0.10
CA HIS A 4 25.34 6.89 0.33
C HIS A 4 24.90 6.34 1.70
N LYS A 5 24.78 7.19 2.72
CA LYS A 5 24.29 6.78 4.04
C LYS A 5 22.78 6.53 4.00
N GLU A 6 22.04 7.37 3.31
CA GLU A 6 20.59 7.24 3.12
C GLU A 6 20.23 5.96 2.36
N ILE A 7 20.92 5.68 1.24
CA ILE A 7 20.74 4.42 0.49
C ILE A 7 21.09 3.20 1.35
N SER A 8 22.17 3.27 2.12
CA SER A 8 22.57 2.17 3.01
C SER A 8 21.53 1.95 4.11
N PHE A 9 20.98 3.03 4.65
CA PHE A 9 19.98 2.98 5.72
C PHE A 9 18.63 2.45 5.23
N GLU A 10 18.15 2.89 4.07
CA GLU A 10 16.97 2.29 3.44
C GLU A 10 17.15 0.78 3.21
N THR A 11 18.35 0.37 2.77
CA THR A 11 18.69 -1.05 2.54
C THR A 11 18.60 -1.82 3.85
N GLU A 12 19.21 -1.30 4.91
CA GLU A 12 19.19 -1.92 6.23
C GLU A 12 17.77 -2.07 6.79
N ILE A 13 16.91 -1.05 6.62
CA ILE A 13 15.50 -1.13 7.03
C ILE A 13 14.78 -2.24 6.26
N CYS A 14 14.94 -2.28 4.94
CA CYS A 14 14.28 -3.28 4.11
C CYS A 14 14.77 -4.70 4.40
N ASP A 15 16.07 -4.90 4.57
CA ASP A 15 16.65 -6.20 4.94
C ASP A 15 16.17 -6.65 6.33
N THR A 16 16.06 -5.72 7.29
CA THR A 16 15.53 -6.00 8.63
C THR A 16 14.06 -6.40 8.58
N LEU A 17 13.23 -5.68 7.82
CA LEU A 17 11.83 -6.04 7.63
C LEU A 17 11.68 -7.38 6.92
N ALA A 18 12.52 -7.66 5.92
CA ALA A 18 12.55 -8.93 5.21
C ALA A 18 12.89 -10.09 6.15
N ALA A 19 13.88 -9.93 7.03
CA ALA A 19 14.21 -10.89 8.07
C ALA A 19 13.05 -11.16 9.06
N GLN A 20 12.11 -10.21 9.18
CA GLN A 20 10.89 -10.34 9.99
C GLN A 20 9.68 -10.86 9.19
N GLY A 21 9.88 -11.32 7.95
CA GLY A 21 8.83 -11.92 7.12
C GLY A 21 8.08 -10.94 6.24
N TRP A 22 8.54 -9.70 6.10
CA TRP A 22 8.04 -8.81 5.04
C TRP A 22 8.59 -9.25 3.68
N LEU A 23 7.79 -9.06 2.64
CA LEU A 23 8.23 -9.17 1.27
C LEU A 23 9.09 -7.94 0.93
N TYR A 24 10.26 -8.21 0.37
CA TYR A 24 11.15 -7.21 -0.18
C TYR A 24 11.96 -7.86 -1.31
N ALA A 25 11.97 -7.21 -2.47
CA ALA A 25 12.93 -7.49 -3.52
C ALA A 25 13.44 -6.18 -4.12
N GLU A 26 14.72 -6.16 -4.49
CA GLU A 26 15.28 -5.05 -5.24
C GLU A 26 14.53 -4.89 -6.57
N GLY A 27 14.15 -3.65 -6.89
CA GLY A 27 13.38 -3.35 -8.10
C GLY A 27 11.86 -3.50 -7.96
N ASP A 28 11.31 -3.83 -6.78
CA ASP A 28 9.85 -3.91 -6.55
C ASP A 28 9.09 -2.64 -6.95
N ALA A 29 9.74 -1.47 -6.90
CA ALA A 29 9.15 -0.21 -7.35
C ALA A 29 8.69 -0.22 -8.82
N THR A 30 9.24 -1.11 -9.66
CA THR A 30 8.81 -1.28 -11.06
C THR A 30 7.47 -1.98 -11.21
N GLN A 31 7.06 -2.75 -10.19
CA GLN A 31 5.79 -3.47 -10.15
C GLN A 31 4.67 -2.66 -9.48
N TYR A 32 5.01 -1.51 -8.89
CA TYR A 32 4.05 -0.61 -8.27
C TYR A 32 3.23 0.13 -9.33
N ASP A 33 1.91 0.11 -9.16
CA ASP A 33 0.98 0.83 -10.03
C ASP A 33 0.77 2.25 -9.48
N ARG A 34 1.41 3.22 -10.12
CA ARG A 34 1.32 4.64 -9.74
C ARG A 34 -0.09 5.20 -9.87
N ALA A 35 -0.83 4.79 -10.90
CA ALA A 35 -2.16 5.33 -11.19
C ALA A 35 -3.18 4.91 -10.11
N ARG A 36 -3.03 3.70 -9.57
CA ARG A 36 -3.92 3.17 -8.54
C ARG A 36 -3.35 3.28 -7.12
N ALA A 37 -2.07 3.59 -7.00
CA ALA A 37 -1.30 3.50 -5.76
C ALA A 37 -1.45 2.15 -5.06
N LEU A 38 -1.28 1.08 -5.83
CA LEU A 38 -1.38 -0.30 -5.36
C LEU A 38 -0.14 -1.08 -5.76
N PHE A 39 0.11 -2.19 -5.07
CA PHE A 39 0.99 -3.26 -5.53
C PHE A 39 0.11 -4.40 -6.10
N PRO A 40 -0.18 -4.41 -7.42
CA PRO A 40 -1.26 -5.24 -7.97
C PRO A 40 -1.10 -6.73 -7.70
N ALA A 41 0.12 -7.26 -7.86
CA ALA A 41 0.41 -8.67 -7.70
C ALA A 41 0.01 -9.19 -6.31
N ASP A 42 0.19 -8.39 -5.26
CA ASP A 42 -0.17 -8.79 -3.90
C ASP A 42 -1.69 -8.76 -3.68
N VAL A 43 -2.42 -7.80 -4.29
CA VAL A 43 -3.89 -7.75 -4.26
C VAL A 43 -4.47 -9.00 -4.91
N ILE A 44 -3.99 -9.32 -6.12
CA ILE A 44 -4.48 -10.47 -6.89
C ILE A 44 -4.17 -11.77 -6.15
N THR A 45 -2.93 -11.95 -5.68
CA THR A 45 -2.51 -13.15 -4.94
C THR A 45 -3.36 -13.33 -3.67
N TRP A 46 -3.57 -12.26 -2.90
CA TRP A 46 -4.41 -12.31 -1.71
C TRP A 46 -5.83 -12.81 -2.01
N VAL A 47 -6.48 -12.26 -3.05
CA VAL A 47 -7.85 -12.65 -3.41
C VAL A 47 -7.89 -14.10 -3.90
N GLN A 48 -6.94 -14.52 -4.73
CA GLN A 48 -6.84 -15.90 -5.22
C GLN A 48 -6.65 -16.90 -4.06
N ASP A 49 -5.75 -16.60 -3.12
CA ASP A 49 -5.40 -17.50 -2.03
C ASP A 49 -6.48 -17.59 -0.94
N THR A 50 -7.21 -16.51 -0.70
CA THR A 50 -8.15 -16.44 0.44
C THR A 50 -9.61 -16.56 0.04
N GLN A 51 -9.95 -16.21 -1.19
CA GLN A 51 -11.32 -16.12 -1.70
C GLN A 51 -11.42 -16.69 -3.13
N PRO A 52 -10.95 -17.93 -3.40
CA PRO A 52 -10.84 -18.49 -4.75
C PRO A 52 -12.19 -18.57 -5.48
N LYS A 53 -13.30 -18.82 -4.77
CA LYS A 53 -14.65 -18.82 -5.37
C LYS A 53 -15.08 -17.44 -5.87
N ALA A 54 -14.68 -16.38 -5.16
CA ALA A 54 -14.96 -15.02 -5.58
C ALA A 54 -14.07 -14.64 -6.78
N TRP A 55 -12.81 -15.06 -6.77
CA TRP A 55 -11.91 -14.91 -7.92
C TRP A 55 -12.43 -15.63 -9.17
N GLU A 56 -12.92 -16.87 -9.03
CA GLU A 56 -13.51 -17.64 -10.12
C GLU A 56 -14.74 -16.94 -10.70
N ALA A 57 -15.65 -16.45 -9.84
CA ALA A 57 -16.82 -15.70 -10.29
C ALA A 57 -16.43 -14.42 -11.04
N LEU A 58 -15.46 -13.66 -10.53
CA LEU A 58 -14.97 -12.45 -11.18
C LEU A 58 -14.31 -12.77 -12.54
N SER A 59 -13.47 -13.80 -12.57
CA SER A 59 -12.80 -14.27 -13.79
C SER A 59 -13.79 -14.76 -14.84
N LYS A 60 -14.86 -15.44 -14.42
CA LYS A 60 -15.93 -15.88 -15.32
C LYS A 60 -16.70 -14.70 -15.93
N ASN A 61 -16.92 -13.64 -15.16
CA ASN A 61 -17.69 -12.48 -15.60
C ASN A 61 -16.88 -11.52 -16.48
N HIS A 62 -15.57 -11.38 -16.22
CA HIS A 62 -14.73 -10.35 -16.84
C HIS A 62 -13.55 -10.89 -17.65
N GLY A 63 -13.30 -12.20 -17.64
CA GLY A 63 -12.23 -12.85 -18.39
C GLY A 63 -10.86 -12.22 -18.10
N ALA A 64 -10.13 -11.87 -19.16
CA ALA A 64 -8.81 -11.24 -19.07
C ALA A 64 -8.83 -9.88 -18.35
N SER A 65 -9.98 -9.22 -18.24
CA SER A 65 -10.12 -7.92 -17.57
C SER A 65 -10.37 -8.04 -16.06
N ALA A 66 -10.47 -9.25 -15.51
CA ALA A 66 -10.82 -9.46 -14.10
C ALA A 66 -9.88 -8.74 -13.13
N GLU A 67 -8.56 -8.78 -13.38
CA GLU A 67 -7.58 -8.05 -12.57
C GLU A 67 -7.80 -6.54 -12.63
N ALA A 68 -7.93 -5.97 -13.83
CA ALA A 68 -8.17 -4.54 -14.00
C ALA A 68 -9.45 -4.08 -13.31
N VAL A 69 -10.55 -4.83 -13.49
CA VAL A 69 -11.85 -4.54 -12.85
C VAL A 69 -11.73 -4.55 -11.32
N LEU A 70 -11.01 -5.53 -10.76
CA LEU A 70 -10.78 -5.60 -9.31
C LEU A 70 -10.00 -4.39 -8.82
N LEU A 71 -8.87 -4.08 -9.47
CA LEU A 71 -7.96 -3.02 -9.05
C LEU A 71 -8.60 -1.63 -9.20
N ASP A 72 -9.35 -1.39 -10.27
CA ASP A 72 -10.06 -0.12 -10.51
C ASP A 72 -11.19 0.07 -9.49
N ARG A 73 -11.93 -1.00 -9.20
CA ARG A 73 -13.00 -0.96 -8.18
C ARG A 73 -12.42 -0.79 -6.77
N LEU A 74 -11.28 -1.39 -6.48
CA LEU A 74 -10.54 -1.18 -5.25
C LEU A 74 -10.08 0.28 -5.13
N ARG A 75 -9.41 0.82 -6.15
CA ARG A 75 -8.98 2.24 -6.17
C ARG A 75 -10.15 3.16 -5.89
N LYS A 76 -11.26 3.00 -6.62
CA LYS A 76 -12.47 3.79 -6.39
C LYS A 76 -12.98 3.68 -4.96
N SER A 77 -12.96 2.49 -4.38
CA SER A 77 -13.38 2.29 -2.98
C SER A 77 -12.47 2.98 -1.99
N LEU A 78 -11.16 3.00 -2.25
CA LEU A 78 -10.18 3.71 -1.43
C LEU A 78 -10.38 5.22 -1.51
N ASP A 79 -10.72 5.76 -2.69
CA ASP A 79 -11.04 7.18 -2.87
C ASP A 79 -12.33 7.57 -2.13
N ASP A 80 -13.37 6.74 -2.24
CA ASP A 80 -14.70 7.05 -1.72
C ASP A 80 -14.80 6.84 -0.18
N ARG A 81 -14.12 5.82 0.37
CA ARG A 81 -14.28 5.38 1.77
C ARG A 81 -13.01 5.41 2.62
N GLY A 82 -11.84 5.47 1.99
CA GLY A 82 -10.55 5.43 2.68
C GLY A 82 -10.04 4.04 3.04
N THR A 83 -8.73 3.98 3.29
CA THR A 83 -8.00 2.71 3.48
C THR A 83 -8.50 1.92 4.68
N LEU A 84 -8.74 2.56 5.83
CA LEU A 84 -9.16 1.85 7.04
C LEU A 84 -10.55 1.23 6.90
N ASP A 85 -11.50 1.96 6.30
CA ASP A 85 -12.84 1.44 6.01
C ASP A 85 -12.77 0.25 5.05
N VAL A 86 -12.03 0.39 3.94
CA VAL A 86 -11.82 -0.69 2.97
C VAL A 86 -11.16 -1.92 3.60
N LEU A 87 -10.18 -1.75 4.48
CA LEU A 87 -9.55 -2.87 5.19
C LEU A 87 -10.52 -3.58 6.16
N ARG A 88 -11.43 -2.83 6.81
CA ARG A 88 -12.40 -3.38 7.77
C ARG A 88 -13.60 -4.05 7.10
N HIS A 89 -14.10 -3.46 6.02
CA HIS A 89 -15.39 -3.84 5.42
C HIS A 89 -15.25 -4.46 4.03
N GLY A 90 -14.05 -4.44 3.44
CA GLY A 90 -13.82 -4.99 2.11
C GLY A 90 -14.40 -4.14 0.99
N VAL A 91 -14.47 -4.69 -0.22
CA VAL A 91 -14.96 -4.00 -1.43
C VAL A 91 -16.11 -4.78 -2.07
N GLU A 92 -17.20 -4.09 -2.39
CA GLU A 92 -18.30 -4.67 -3.16
C GLU A 92 -17.97 -4.69 -4.65
N LEU A 93 -18.09 -5.85 -5.28
CA LEU A 93 -17.99 -6.02 -6.72
C LEU A 93 -19.28 -6.62 -7.27
N LEU A 94 -19.69 -6.14 -8.44
CA LEU A 94 -20.85 -6.66 -9.14
C LEU A 94 -20.65 -8.15 -9.48
N GLY A 95 -21.67 -8.97 -9.17
CA GLY A 95 -21.62 -10.41 -9.38
C GLY A 95 -21.08 -11.22 -8.20
N LEU A 96 -20.55 -10.58 -7.15
CA LEU A 96 -20.22 -11.25 -5.89
C LEU A 96 -21.36 -11.15 -4.88
N ARG A 97 -21.57 -12.22 -4.10
CA ARG A 97 -22.63 -12.28 -3.08
C ARG A 97 -22.28 -11.53 -1.80
N GLN A 98 -21.00 -11.30 -1.55
CA GLN A 98 -20.44 -10.68 -0.36
C GLN A 98 -19.27 -9.78 -0.78
N PRO A 99 -18.95 -8.73 0.00
CA PRO A 99 -17.75 -7.93 -0.24
C PRO A 99 -16.48 -8.78 -0.24
N LEU A 100 -15.53 -8.48 -1.12
CA LEU A 100 -14.17 -9.03 -1.04
C LEU A 100 -13.47 -8.46 0.20
N SER A 101 -13.02 -9.34 1.08
CA SER A 101 -12.15 -8.96 2.20
C SER A 101 -10.73 -8.69 1.68
N LEU A 102 -10.10 -7.60 2.11
CA LEU A 102 -8.78 -7.18 1.62
C LEU A 102 -7.65 -7.41 2.64
N CYS A 103 -8.00 -7.78 3.86
CA CYS A 103 -7.06 -8.28 4.85
C CYS A 103 -7.79 -9.11 5.89
N GLN A 104 -7.04 -9.92 6.62
CA GLN A 104 -7.54 -10.56 7.82
C GLN A 104 -6.84 -9.93 9.02
N PHE A 105 -7.57 -9.34 9.96
CA PHE A 105 -6.96 -8.90 11.22
C PHE A 105 -6.65 -10.10 12.12
N LYS A 106 -5.67 -9.94 13.01
CA LYS A 106 -5.31 -10.97 13.99
C LYS A 106 -6.55 -11.30 14.83
N PRO A 107 -7.01 -12.56 14.87
CA PRO A 107 -8.17 -12.92 15.65
C PRO A 107 -7.87 -12.77 17.15
N ALA A 108 -8.84 -12.27 17.91
CA ALA A 108 -8.71 -12.11 19.37
C ALA A 108 -8.58 -13.45 20.10
N LEU A 109 -9.20 -14.51 19.55
CA LEU A 109 -9.12 -15.88 20.05
C LEU A 109 -8.77 -16.81 18.88
N ALA A 110 -7.80 -17.71 19.07
CA ALA A 110 -7.33 -18.64 18.04
C ALA A 110 -8.30 -19.82 17.77
N MET A 111 -9.61 -19.60 17.90
CA MET A 111 -10.62 -20.66 17.82
C MET A 111 -11.05 -20.98 16.38
N ASN A 112 -10.93 -20.03 15.44
CA ASN A 112 -11.27 -20.26 14.04
C ASN A 112 -10.01 -20.50 13.20
N ALA A 113 -9.75 -21.77 12.88
CA ALA A 113 -8.61 -22.19 12.07
C ALA A 113 -8.57 -21.54 10.67
N GLU A 114 -9.74 -21.28 10.07
CA GLU A 114 -9.82 -20.60 8.77
C GLU A 114 -9.39 -19.13 8.87
N THR A 115 -9.82 -18.44 9.92
CA THR A 115 -9.42 -17.06 10.20
C THR A 115 -7.92 -16.96 10.49
N VAL A 116 -7.37 -17.90 11.25
CA VAL A 116 -5.92 -17.97 11.51
C VAL A 116 -5.16 -18.23 10.20
N ALA A 117 -5.61 -19.17 9.37
CA ALA A 117 -4.99 -19.45 8.07
C ALA A 117 -5.03 -18.23 7.14
N LYS A 118 -6.14 -17.50 7.08
CA LYS A 118 -6.25 -16.24 6.32
C LYS A 118 -5.33 -15.15 6.88
N TYR A 119 -5.22 -15.04 8.21
CA TYR A 119 -4.31 -14.09 8.85
C TYR A 119 -2.85 -14.35 8.45
N GLN A 120 -2.45 -15.62 8.42
CA GLN A 120 -1.11 -16.04 8.01
C GLN A 120 -0.83 -15.82 6.52
N LYS A 121 -1.87 -15.64 5.70
CA LYS A 121 -1.74 -15.30 4.27
C LYS A 121 -1.60 -13.80 4.01
N ASN A 122 -1.69 -12.94 5.04
CA ASN A 122 -1.45 -11.53 4.85
C ASN A 122 -0.01 -11.31 4.35
N ARG A 123 0.11 -10.48 3.32
CA ARG A 123 1.37 -10.12 2.68
C ARG A 123 1.72 -8.71 3.14
N LEU A 124 2.74 -8.59 3.97
CA LEU A 124 3.33 -7.30 4.29
C LEU A 124 4.49 -7.07 3.34
N ARG A 125 4.53 -5.95 2.64
CA ARG A 125 5.61 -5.61 1.70
C ARG A 125 6.16 -4.23 1.99
N VAL A 126 7.48 -4.10 1.92
CA VAL A 126 8.15 -2.80 1.89
C VAL A 126 8.70 -2.57 0.49
N VAL A 127 8.44 -1.40 -0.08
CA VAL A 127 8.99 -0.99 -1.38
C VAL A 127 9.77 0.30 -1.19
N ARG A 128 11.00 0.31 -1.72
CA ARG A 128 11.88 1.48 -1.68
C ARG A 128 11.70 2.37 -2.89
N GLN A 129 11.95 3.67 -2.72
CA GLN A 129 12.07 4.65 -3.80
C GLN A 129 10.84 4.62 -4.73
N VAL A 130 9.65 4.66 -4.12
CA VAL A 130 8.36 4.55 -4.81
C VAL A 130 8.04 5.85 -5.50
N ARG A 131 8.15 5.85 -6.83
CA ARG A 131 7.71 6.96 -7.65
C ARG A 131 6.18 6.99 -7.68
N TYR A 132 5.60 8.01 -7.09
CA TYR A 132 4.17 8.01 -6.76
C TYR A 132 3.31 8.75 -7.78
N SER A 133 3.92 9.64 -8.57
CA SER A 133 3.21 10.51 -9.49
C SER A 133 3.25 10.00 -10.93
N LEU A 134 2.17 10.29 -11.67
CA LEU A 134 2.14 10.20 -13.13
C LEU A 134 2.65 11.47 -13.82
N HIS A 135 2.89 12.53 -13.04
CA HIS A 135 3.24 13.87 -13.54
C HIS A 135 4.70 14.26 -13.26
N ASN A 136 5.38 13.52 -12.39
CA ASN A 136 6.78 13.72 -12.05
C ASN A 136 7.43 12.39 -11.59
N GLU A 137 8.74 12.42 -11.42
CA GLU A 137 9.53 11.25 -10.98
C GLU A 137 9.95 11.33 -9.51
N ASN A 138 9.27 12.16 -8.70
CA ASN A 138 9.54 12.20 -7.26
C ASN A 138 9.23 10.84 -6.63
N ALA A 139 10.07 10.43 -5.71
CA ALA A 139 9.96 9.18 -4.99
C ALA A 139 9.71 9.41 -3.50
N ILE A 140 9.01 8.46 -2.88
CA ILE A 140 8.96 8.28 -1.43
C ILE A 140 9.98 7.20 -1.06
N ASP A 141 10.79 7.44 -0.03
CA ASP A 141 11.88 6.54 0.36
C ASP A 141 11.38 5.12 0.63
N LEU A 142 10.35 4.95 1.47
CA LEU A 142 9.71 3.66 1.71
C LEU A 142 8.18 3.77 1.70
N VAL A 143 7.53 2.75 1.14
CA VAL A 143 6.09 2.55 1.28
C VAL A 143 5.82 1.16 1.83
N LEU A 144 4.99 1.10 2.86
CA LEU A 144 4.56 -0.14 3.50
C LEU A 144 3.19 -0.53 2.94
N PHE A 145 3.08 -1.78 2.50
CA PHE A 145 1.86 -2.34 1.94
C PHE A 145 1.34 -3.51 2.78
N LEU A 146 0.02 -3.64 2.84
CA LEU A 146 -0.69 -4.83 3.31
C LEU A 146 -1.56 -5.35 2.16
N ASN A 147 -1.28 -6.58 1.69
CA ASN A 147 -1.97 -7.23 0.57
C ASN A 147 -2.07 -6.32 -0.67
N GLY A 148 -1.03 -5.52 -0.90
CA GLY A 148 -0.92 -4.57 -2.02
C GLY A 148 -1.61 -3.22 -1.82
N LEU A 149 -2.23 -2.97 -0.67
CA LEU A 149 -2.73 -1.64 -0.29
C LEU A 149 -1.65 -0.90 0.46
N SER A 150 -1.31 0.32 0.04
CA SER A 150 -0.41 1.19 0.78
C SER A 150 -1.06 1.56 2.12
N ILE A 151 -0.36 1.34 3.23
CA ILE A 151 -0.85 1.61 4.59
C ILE A 151 -0.05 2.71 5.31
N ALA A 152 1.19 2.94 4.89
CA ALA A 152 2.04 4.01 5.42
C ALA A 152 3.13 4.37 4.42
N THR A 153 3.55 5.63 4.46
CA THR A 153 4.76 6.14 3.82
C THR A 153 5.79 6.47 4.91
N VAL A 154 7.06 6.28 4.59
CA VAL A 154 8.19 6.63 5.45
C VAL A 154 9.17 7.41 4.60
N GLU A 155 9.55 8.58 5.09
CA GLU A 155 10.63 9.41 4.55
C GLU A 155 11.75 9.39 5.58
N LEU A 156 12.97 9.15 5.12
CA LEU A 156 14.15 9.04 5.97
C LEU A 156 14.90 10.37 5.91
N LYS A 157 15.54 10.73 7.03
CA LYS A 157 16.43 11.88 7.12
C LYS A 157 17.69 11.45 7.84
N THR A 158 18.85 11.84 7.31
CA THR A 158 20.15 11.52 7.89
C THR A 158 20.79 12.71 8.63
N ASP A 159 20.20 13.91 8.55
CA ASP A 159 20.72 15.15 9.15
C ASP A 159 19.82 15.67 10.29
N PHE A 160 20.42 15.83 11.47
CA PHE A 160 19.81 16.05 12.79
C PHE A 160 19.49 17.52 13.14
N THR A 161 19.62 18.46 12.20
CA THR A 161 19.53 19.91 12.50
C THR A 161 18.13 20.50 12.46
N GLN A 162 17.11 19.72 12.06
CA GLN A 162 15.71 20.17 12.01
C GLN A 162 14.87 19.39 13.01
N SER A 163 13.88 20.06 13.61
CA SER A 163 12.95 19.38 14.49
C SER A 163 12.06 18.42 13.70
N VAL A 164 11.54 17.38 14.36
CA VAL A 164 10.55 16.46 13.78
C VAL A 164 9.34 17.22 13.23
N GLU A 165 8.98 18.31 13.89
CA GLU A 165 7.86 19.18 13.52
C GLU A 165 8.13 19.90 12.18
N ASP A 166 9.35 20.40 11.97
CA ASP A 166 9.76 21.01 10.70
C ASP A 166 9.72 19.99 9.55
N ALA A 167 10.14 18.75 9.81
CA ALA A 167 10.11 17.68 8.81
C ALA A 167 8.68 17.27 8.44
N VAL A 168 7.79 17.20 9.43
CA VAL A 168 6.35 16.95 9.22
C VAL A 168 5.73 18.06 8.37
N ASP A 169 6.02 19.31 8.70
CA ASP A 169 5.49 20.46 7.97
C ASP A 169 6.05 20.53 6.56
N GLN A 170 7.36 20.31 6.37
CA GLN A 170 7.96 20.24 5.05
C GLN A 170 7.31 19.16 4.18
N TYR A 171 7.11 17.95 4.71
CA TYR A 171 6.43 16.89 3.96
C TYR A 171 5.00 17.30 3.57
N ARG A 172 4.24 17.92 4.48
CA ARG A 172 2.88 18.40 4.20
C ARG A 172 2.85 19.44 3.07
N PHE A 173 3.85 20.33 3.01
CA PHE A 173 3.92 21.37 1.98
C PHE A 173 4.47 20.82 0.64
N ASP A 174 5.50 19.98 0.68
CA ASP A 174 6.19 19.46 -0.52
C ASP A 174 5.43 18.30 -1.17
N ARG A 175 4.73 17.49 -0.37
CA ARG A 175 3.92 16.34 -0.82
C ARG A 175 2.44 16.70 -0.82
N ASN A 176 2.09 17.77 -1.53
CA ASN A 176 0.70 18.20 -1.67
C ASN A 176 -0.11 17.13 -2.44
N PRO A 177 -1.19 16.56 -1.86
CA PRO A 177 -2.01 15.55 -2.53
C PRO A 177 -2.75 16.07 -3.76
N LYS A 178 -2.94 17.39 -3.89
CA LYS A 178 -3.57 18.04 -5.06
C LYS A 178 -2.73 19.24 -5.50
N PRO A 179 -1.62 19.01 -6.24
CA PRO A 179 -0.78 20.10 -6.74
C PRO A 179 -1.59 21.05 -7.64
N LYS A 180 -1.35 22.37 -7.53
CA LYS A 180 -2.03 23.36 -8.37
C LYS A 180 -1.70 23.11 -9.85
N GLY A 181 -2.74 23.09 -10.70
CA GLY A 181 -2.60 22.84 -12.14
C GLY A 181 -2.70 21.38 -12.56
N GLN A 182 -2.77 20.43 -11.61
CA GLN A 182 -3.12 19.03 -11.91
C GLN A 182 -4.62 18.80 -11.77
N GLY A 183 -5.20 18.07 -12.73
CA GLY A 183 -6.65 17.76 -12.76
C GLY A 183 -7.08 16.62 -11.83
N SER A 184 -6.13 15.88 -11.27
CA SER A 184 -6.36 14.75 -10.38
C SER A 184 -5.44 14.83 -9.15
N ALA A 185 -5.89 14.20 -8.07
CA ALA A 185 -5.09 14.08 -6.85
C ALA A 185 -4.05 12.96 -6.98
N GLU A 186 -2.93 13.07 -6.27
CA GLU A 186 -1.90 12.04 -6.16
C GLU A 186 -2.43 10.90 -5.26
N PRO A 187 -2.75 9.70 -5.78
CA PRO A 187 -3.52 8.71 -5.02
C PRO A 187 -2.79 8.20 -3.77
N LEU A 188 -1.46 8.09 -3.82
CA LEU A 188 -0.63 7.69 -2.67
C LEU A 188 -0.55 8.79 -1.60
N LEU A 189 -0.74 10.06 -1.96
CA LEU A 189 -0.71 11.16 -0.99
C LEU A 189 -2.10 11.54 -0.49
N SER A 190 -3.16 11.10 -1.17
CA SER A 190 -4.55 11.48 -0.94
C SER A 190 -5.26 10.66 0.14
N PHE A 191 -4.51 9.96 1.00
CA PHE A 191 -5.09 9.21 2.12
C PHE A 191 -6.07 10.08 2.93
N PRO A 192 -7.32 9.64 3.15
CA PRO A 192 -8.26 10.43 3.93
C PRO A 192 -7.84 10.40 5.40
N LYS A 193 -7.24 11.50 5.87
CA LYS A 193 -7.08 11.99 7.27
C LYS A 193 -6.69 11.03 8.41
N GLU A 194 -6.52 9.74 8.16
CA GLU A 194 -6.27 8.67 9.15
C GLU A 194 -5.14 7.73 8.72
N ALA A 195 -4.33 8.11 7.72
CA ALA A 195 -3.10 7.39 7.43
C ALA A 195 -1.94 7.92 8.28
N LEU A 196 -1.18 6.97 8.83
CA LEU A 196 -0.10 7.22 9.75
C LEU A 196 1.15 7.58 8.94
N ASN A 197 1.37 8.87 8.69
CA ASN A 197 2.68 9.35 8.20
C ASN A 197 3.68 9.11 9.34
N LYS A 198 4.54 8.08 9.19
CA LYS A 198 5.60 7.82 10.17
C LYS A 198 6.89 8.41 9.64
N PHE A 199 7.31 9.51 10.25
CA PHE A 199 8.69 9.95 10.19
C PHE A 199 9.49 9.08 11.15
N LEU A 200 10.35 8.23 10.61
CA LEU A 200 11.37 7.56 11.41
C LEU A 200 12.55 8.52 11.50
N ASN A 201 12.54 9.31 12.57
CA ASN A 201 13.71 10.08 12.96
C ASN A 201 14.68 9.13 13.65
N LEU A 202 15.93 9.13 13.20
CA LEU A 202 17.05 8.75 14.06
C LEU A 202 17.54 9.99 14.77
#